data_AF-A0A3M1CX81-F1
#
_entry.id   AF-A0A3M1CX81-F1
#
_cell.length_a   1.000
_cell.length_b   1.000
_cell.length_c   1.000
_cell.angle_alpha   90.00
_cell.angle_beta   90.00
_cell.angle_gamma   90.00
#
_symmetry.space_group_name_H-M   'P 1'
#
loop_
_entity.id
_entity.type
_entity.pdbx_description
1 polymer ?
#
loop_
_entity_poly.entity_id
_entity_poly.type
_entity_poly.pdbx_seq_one_letter_code
_entity_poly.pdbx_strand_id
1 'polypeptide(L)'
;MIFMAELRLRRSSQTRTMSPMPPPSMSPIMRYRPAMRSPPGRPVDPVPRRPPPAGVPSSSATSQAKVPRSSPAVVVTAPSRVQVGHFPRLPGHATSARPRSLSHPSYGTVMARIRKAQEGAPVYLLLPHQTIGRGASCRLRDDDRHVSSSHAEIRWNGDRWVIQDLGSRNGTWVGGRRVGPGRDTTLTAGVTIALGRPDNCWVVVDTDAPDAIAVGPDRSLLEARDGVLALPDGDEPQVTVYRDHRGHWVVDDETGSRRIESGATIQIGDLVWTLFLPEVHIPTITRLDRAPTPATIGLSLVVTPDGKLRDVQMHHEQRVLPVRSRASGALLLHLAQQRLADAADPDLPESERGWRDQAEVQRQLDLHGNSFNVAVHRLRAAFARSGLTEAAGIVERRQQPHQVRLGVADIRIQTG
;
A
#
# COMPACT_ATOMS: atom_id res chain seq x y z
N MET A 1 -6.28 24.30 -66.84
CA MET A 1 -4.85 24.42 -67.21
C MET A 1 -4.12 23.29 -66.47
N ILE A 2 -3.71 22.16 -67.09
CA ILE A 2 -2.56 21.96 -68.03
C ILE A 2 -1.25 22.33 -67.26
N PHE A 3 -0.23 21.50 -66.97
CA PHE A 3 0.39 20.25 -67.50
C PHE A 3 1.26 19.63 -66.35
N MET A 4 1.36 18.31 -66.08
CA MET A 4 2.10 17.19 -66.74
C MET A 4 3.64 17.16 -66.61
N ALA A 5 4.17 16.04 -66.05
CA ALA A 5 5.32 15.21 -66.47
C ALA A 5 5.91 14.44 -65.24
N GLU A 6 5.53 13.18 -64.96
CA GLU A 6 6.08 11.89 -65.46
C GLU A 6 7.62 11.76 -65.51
N LEU A 7 8.16 10.78 -64.76
CA LEU A 7 9.08 9.79 -65.33
C LEU A 7 9.09 8.46 -64.54
N ARG A 8 8.95 7.39 -65.32
CA ARG A 8 8.83 5.96 -64.97
C ARG A 8 10.20 5.28 -64.93
N LEU A 9 10.27 4.16 -64.18
CA LEU A 9 10.99 2.89 -64.48
C LEU A 9 10.63 1.90 -63.34
N ARG A 10 9.73 0.89 -63.47
CA ARG A 10 9.91 -0.49 -64.03
C ARG A 10 11.33 -1.02 -63.77
N ARG A 11 11.65 -2.17 -63.15
CA ARG A 11 11.09 -3.51 -62.83
C ARG A 11 11.85 -3.98 -61.54
N SER A 12 11.55 -5.02 -60.76
CA SER A 12 11.09 -6.38 -61.00
C SER A 12 10.87 -7.07 -59.64
N SER A 13 9.88 -7.95 -59.61
CA SER A 13 9.51 -8.85 -58.53
C SER A 13 10.60 -9.86 -58.19
N GLN A 14 10.88 -10.07 -56.90
CA GLN A 14 11.32 -11.35 -56.36
C GLN A 14 10.93 -11.47 -54.89
N THR A 15 9.89 -12.26 -54.64
CA THR A 15 9.50 -12.81 -53.35
C THR A 15 10.62 -13.68 -52.80
N ARG A 16 11.20 -13.32 -51.65
CA ARG A 16 12.09 -14.18 -50.89
C ARG A 16 11.54 -14.38 -49.48
N THR A 17 11.04 -15.59 -49.28
CA THR A 17 10.60 -16.22 -48.04
C THR A 17 11.68 -16.08 -46.96
N MET A 18 11.36 -15.45 -45.82
CA MET A 18 12.22 -15.47 -44.63
C MET A 18 11.77 -16.61 -43.70
N SER A 19 12.61 -17.64 -43.61
CA SER A 19 12.56 -18.67 -42.56
C SER A 19 13.57 -18.32 -41.44
N PRO A 20 13.33 -18.77 -40.20
CA PRO A 20 13.97 -18.24 -39.00
C PRO A 20 15.40 -18.74 -38.75
N MET A 21 16.21 -17.91 -38.07
CA MET A 21 17.58 -18.19 -37.63
C MET A 21 17.66 -19.37 -36.63
N PRO A 22 18.70 -20.22 -36.70
CA PRO A 22 18.99 -21.25 -35.70
C PRO A 22 19.85 -20.69 -34.53
N PRO A 23 19.80 -21.31 -33.34
CA PRO A 23 20.58 -20.90 -32.16
C PRO A 23 22.05 -21.35 -32.22
N PRO A 24 22.97 -20.71 -31.48
CA PRO A 24 24.39 -21.01 -31.54
C PRO A 24 24.77 -22.32 -30.82
N SER A 25 25.71 -23.02 -31.47
CA SER A 25 26.28 -24.34 -31.16
C SER A 25 27.19 -24.36 -29.92
N MET A 26 27.01 -25.38 -29.06
CA MET A 26 27.94 -25.82 -28.01
C MET A 26 28.95 -26.83 -28.57
N SER A 27 30.19 -26.80 -28.06
CA SER A 27 31.19 -27.89 -28.20
C SER A 27 32.24 -27.76 -27.08
N PRO A 28 33.03 -28.81 -26.75
CA PRO A 28 32.61 -30.15 -26.35
C PRO A 28 33.23 -30.61 -25.00
N ILE A 29 32.71 -31.75 -24.55
CA ILE A 29 32.98 -32.49 -23.31
C ILE A 29 34.43 -33.03 -23.23
N MET A 30 35.11 -32.79 -22.09
CA MET A 30 36.31 -33.54 -21.68
C MET A 30 35.96 -34.45 -20.49
N ARG A 31 36.19 -35.75 -20.67
CA ARG A 31 35.96 -36.81 -19.68
C ARG A 31 37.14 -36.88 -18.70
N TYR A 32 36.86 -37.07 -17.41
CA TYR A 32 37.80 -37.75 -16.51
C TYR A 32 37.06 -38.67 -15.52
N ARG A 33 37.65 -39.85 -15.32
CA ARG A 33 37.13 -41.00 -14.55
C ARG A 33 37.38 -40.85 -13.04
N PRO A 34 36.64 -41.59 -12.18
CA PRO A 34 36.77 -41.55 -10.72
C PRO A 34 37.66 -42.67 -10.14
N ALA A 35 38.26 -42.46 -8.96
CA ALA A 35 38.71 -43.53 -8.06
C ALA A 35 38.96 -43.08 -6.60
N MET A 36 38.25 -43.78 -5.70
CA MET A 36 38.63 -44.33 -4.38
C MET A 36 39.12 -43.48 -3.17
N ARG A 37 38.29 -43.58 -2.11
CA ARG A 37 38.56 -43.95 -0.69
C ARG A 37 39.72 -43.32 0.11
N SER A 38 39.33 -42.76 1.28
CA SER A 38 40.11 -42.29 2.46
C SER A 38 40.95 -43.38 3.15
N PRO A 39 41.85 -43.08 4.13
CA PRO A 39 41.45 -42.79 5.53
C PRO A 39 42.46 -41.86 6.31
N PRO A 40 42.59 -41.83 7.67
CA PRO A 40 42.30 -40.64 8.49
C PRO A 40 43.44 -40.17 9.44
N GLY A 41 43.25 -39.02 10.12
CA GLY A 41 44.04 -38.55 11.27
C GLY A 41 44.07 -37.02 11.33
N ARG A 42 43.99 -36.29 12.45
CA ARG A 42 44.05 -36.56 13.91
C ARG A 42 43.27 -35.43 14.63
N PRO A 43 42.91 -35.59 15.92
CA PRO A 43 42.02 -34.67 16.64
C PRO A 43 42.72 -33.38 17.09
N VAL A 44 41.96 -32.28 17.17
CA VAL A 44 42.38 -30.98 17.71
C VAL A 44 41.77 -30.82 19.10
N ASP A 45 42.62 -30.52 20.08
CA ASP A 45 42.28 -30.39 21.51
C ASP A 45 41.32 -29.22 21.83
N PRO A 46 40.49 -29.34 22.88
CA PRO A 46 39.54 -28.29 23.29
C PRO A 46 40.18 -27.23 24.21
N VAL A 47 39.86 -25.96 23.95
CA VAL A 47 40.19 -24.80 24.77
C VAL A 47 39.36 -24.79 26.07
N PRO A 48 39.95 -24.54 27.25
CA PRO A 48 39.21 -24.55 28.52
C PRO A 48 38.42 -23.24 28.76
N ARG A 49 37.18 -23.41 29.23
CA ARG A 49 36.26 -22.33 29.65
C ARG A 49 36.67 -21.77 31.01
N ARG A 50 36.74 -20.44 31.13
CA ARG A 50 36.82 -19.71 32.42
C ARG A 50 35.43 -19.65 33.11
N PRO A 51 35.34 -19.81 34.44
CA PRO A 51 34.12 -19.59 35.19
C PRO A 51 33.85 -18.10 35.45
N PRO A 52 32.58 -17.67 35.64
CA PRO A 52 32.24 -16.30 35.99
C PRO A 52 32.44 -16.05 37.51
N PRO A 53 32.82 -14.83 37.94
CA PRO A 53 32.84 -14.47 39.35
C PRO A 53 31.43 -14.12 39.87
N ALA A 54 31.19 -14.52 41.12
CA ALA A 54 30.01 -14.19 41.91
C ALA A 54 30.13 -12.81 42.59
N GLY A 55 28.98 -12.19 42.83
CA GLY A 55 28.76 -11.29 43.96
C GLY A 55 28.73 -9.79 43.66
N VAL A 56 27.54 -9.21 43.68
CA VAL A 56 27.33 -7.79 44.03
C VAL A 56 26.18 -7.74 45.05
N PRO A 57 26.35 -7.12 46.22
CA PRO A 57 25.24 -6.85 47.14
C PRO A 57 24.51 -5.56 46.76
N SER A 58 23.24 -5.51 47.15
CA SER A 58 22.33 -4.38 47.03
C SER A 58 22.73 -3.18 47.89
N SER A 59 22.49 -1.95 47.40
CA SER A 59 21.75 -0.94 48.18
C SER A 59 21.26 0.24 47.32
N SER A 60 19.98 0.54 47.56
CA SER A 60 19.16 1.74 47.36
C SER A 60 19.83 3.11 47.18
N ALA A 61 19.30 3.93 46.24
CA ALA A 61 18.51 5.13 46.57
C ALA A 61 17.99 5.87 45.32
N THR A 62 16.66 5.92 45.24
CA THR A 62 15.72 6.90 44.65
C THR A 62 16.28 8.13 43.93
N SER A 63 15.96 8.25 42.63
CA SER A 63 15.49 9.52 42.05
C SER A 63 14.51 9.22 40.92
N GLN A 64 13.24 9.53 41.15
CA GLN A 64 12.16 9.39 40.17
C GLN A 64 12.35 10.42 39.05
N ALA A 65 13.04 10.02 37.99
CA ALA A 65 12.84 10.63 36.68
C ALA A 65 11.59 9.99 36.06
N LYS A 66 10.55 10.80 35.88
CA LYS A 66 9.32 10.46 35.16
C LYS A 66 9.68 10.10 33.72
N VAL A 67 9.86 8.80 33.45
CA VAL A 67 10.06 8.26 32.11
C VAL A 67 8.86 8.66 31.26
N PRO A 68 9.05 9.33 30.10
CA PRO A 68 7.93 9.56 29.19
C PRO A 68 7.41 8.19 28.74
N ARG A 69 6.09 7.99 28.81
CA ARG A 69 5.43 6.77 28.34
C ARG A 69 5.94 6.48 26.93
N SER A 70 6.70 5.40 26.75
CA SER A 70 7.06 4.90 25.43
C SER A 70 5.75 4.61 24.69
N SER A 71 5.61 5.15 23.48
CA SER A 71 4.52 4.77 22.58
C SER A 71 4.46 3.24 22.49
N PRO A 72 3.26 2.64 22.46
CA PRO A 72 3.14 1.19 22.35
C PRO A 72 3.81 0.71 21.06
N ALA A 73 4.69 -0.29 21.17
CA ALA A 73 5.44 -0.80 20.02
C ALA A 73 4.49 -1.31 18.94
N VAL A 74 4.69 -0.86 17.70
CA VAL A 74 3.95 -1.36 16.53
C VAL A 74 4.54 -2.71 16.11
N VAL A 75 3.73 -3.75 16.10
CA VAL A 75 4.14 -5.08 15.62
C VAL A 75 3.41 -5.39 14.32
N VAL A 76 4.15 -5.71 13.26
CA VAL A 76 3.58 -6.13 11.99
C VAL A 76 3.86 -7.60 11.76
N THR A 77 2.80 -8.36 11.50
CA THR A 77 2.89 -9.80 11.24
C THR A 77 2.47 -10.07 9.81
N ALA A 78 3.30 -10.86 9.10
CA ALA A 78 3.00 -11.33 7.75
C ALA A 78 1.68 -12.15 7.75
N PRO A 79 0.99 -12.24 6.60
CA PRO A 79 -0.19 -13.09 6.47
C PRO A 79 0.21 -14.54 6.78
N SER A 80 -0.11 -14.99 7.99
CA SER A 80 -0.06 -16.41 8.29
C SER A 80 -1.34 -17.03 7.74
N ARG A 81 -1.36 -18.33 7.44
CA ARG A 81 -2.61 -19.07 7.17
C ARG A 81 -3.39 -19.17 8.49
N VAL A 82 -3.82 -18.02 9.02
CA VAL A 82 -4.50 -17.88 10.30
C VAL A 82 -5.90 -18.41 10.07
N GLN A 83 -6.26 -19.40 10.87
CA GLN A 83 -7.63 -19.79 11.12
C GLN A 83 -8.32 -18.55 11.71
N VAL A 84 -8.93 -17.74 10.84
CA VAL A 84 -9.47 -16.45 11.24
C VAL A 84 -10.49 -16.68 12.35
N GLY A 85 -10.25 -16.06 13.50
CA GLY A 85 -11.11 -16.11 14.65
C GLY A 85 -12.55 -15.72 14.31
N HIS A 86 -13.48 -16.13 15.17
CA HIS A 86 -14.90 -15.84 15.07
C HIS A 86 -15.16 -14.38 14.71
N PHE A 87 -15.72 -14.10 13.53
CA PHE A 87 -16.18 -12.75 13.20
C PHE A 87 -17.61 -12.56 13.76
N PRO A 88 -17.85 -11.71 14.78
CA PRO A 88 -19.19 -11.50 15.36
C PRO A 88 -20.11 -10.66 14.45
N ARG A 89 -21.35 -11.05 14.15
CA ARG A 89 -22.29 -10.42 13.17
C ARG A 89 -22.13 -8.91 12.91
N LEU A 90 -22.21 -8.52 11.62
CA LEU A 90 -22.11 -7.11 11.23
C LEU A 90 -23.37 -6.36 11.69
N PRO A 91 -23.26 -5.25 12.44
CA PRO A 91 -24.40 -4.37 12.67
C PRO A 91 -24.82 -3.72 11.35
N GLY A 92 -26.13 -3.61 11.12
CA GLY A 92 -26.68 -2.95 9.94
C GLY A 92 -26.59 -1.44 10.07
N HIS A 93 -25.66 -0.80 9.36
CA HIS A 93 -25.64 0.66 9.26
C HIS A 93 -26.49 1.11 8.08
N ALA A 94 -27.57 1.82 8.38
CA ALA A 94 -28.36 2.53 7.39
C ALA A 94 -27.61 3.81 6.96
N THR A 95 -27.06 3.82 5.75
CA THR A 95 -26.60 5.05 5.11
C THR A 95 -27.74 5.65 4.29
N SER A 96 -28.51 6.54 4.93
CA SER A 96 -29.50 7.39 4.27
C SER A 96 -28.82 8.66 3.77
N ALA A 97 -28.59 8.78 2.45
CA ALA A 97 -28.56 10.07 1.76
C ALA A 97 -28.76 9.87 0.24
N ARG A 98 -29.80 10.50 -0.31
CA ARG A 98 -30.09 10.54 -1.76
C ARG A 98 -28.98 11.30 -2.52
N PRO A 99 -28.57 10.88 -3.73
CA PRO A 99 -27.67 11.68 -4.55
C PRO A 99 -28.46 12.75 -5.33
N ARG A 100 -28.07 14.01 -5.15
CA ARG A 100 -28.35 15.07 -6.14
C ARG A 100 -27.23 15.04 -7.19
N SER A 101 -27.63 15.10 -8.45
CA SER A 101 -26.74 15.19 -9.61
C SER A 101 -25.77 16.36 -9.49
N LEU A 102 -24.49 16.16 -9.78
CA LEU A 102 -23.60 17.12 -10.43
C LEU A 102 -22.39 16.37 -11.01
N SER A 103 -22.13 16.60 -12.29
CA SER A 103 -20.99 16.14 -13.08
C SER A 103 -19.71 16.88 -12.68
N HIS A 104 -18.69 16.17 -12.16
CA HIS A 104 -17.23 16.44 -12.18
C HIS A 104 -16.49 15.17 -11.67
N PRO A 105 -15.24 14.89 -12.08
CA PRO A 105 -14.53 13.66 -11.71
C PRO A 105 -14.11 13.69 -10.23
N SER A 106 -14.85 12.98 -9.39
CA SER A 106 -14.65 12.91 -7.94
C SER A 106 -13.59 11.88 -7.56
N TYR A 107 -12.43 12.33 -7.08
CA TYR A 107 -11.63 11.55 -6.13
C TYR A 107 -12.36 11.60 -4.79
N GLY A 108 -13.28 10.67 -4.60
CA GLY A 108 -14.00 10.40 -3.37
C GLY A 108 -14.45 8.96 -3.46
N THR A 109 -13.59 8.04 -3.03
CA THR A 109 -13.74 6.61 -3.27
C THR A 109 -14.99 6.10 -2.55
N VAL A 110 -16.08 5.92 -3.28
CA VAL A 110 -17.18 5.06 -2.84
C VAL A 110 -16.70 3.65 -3.12
N MET A 111 -16.64 2.80 -2.10
CA MET A 111 -16.31 1.38 -2.24
C MET A 111 -17.51 0.62 -2.81
N ALA A 112 -17.27 -0.52 -3.46
CA ALA A 112 -18.36 -1.41 -3.87
C ALA A 112 -19.16 -1.94 -2.67
N ARG A 113 -20.46 -2.13 -2.88
CA ARG A 113 -21.44 -2.48 -1.87
C ARG A 113 -22.31 -3.63 -2.31
N ILE A 114 -22.77 -4.39 -1.33
CA ILE A 114 -23.68 -5.53 -1.52
C ILE A 114 -24.73 -5.54 -0.41
N ARG A 115 -25.93 -6.02 -0.70
CA ARG A 115 -27.00 -6.20 0.28
C ARG A 115 -27.77 -7.49 0.03
N LYS A 116 -28.49 -7.99 1.03
CA LYS A 116 -29.44 -9.09 0.81
C LYS A 116 -30.64 -8.57 -0.01
N ALA A 117 -31.22 -9.43 -0.86
CA ALA A 117 -32.40 -9.12 -1.68
C ALA A 117 -33.68 -9.21 -0.84
N GLN A 118 -33.69 -8.53 0.30
CA GLN A 118 -34.80 -8.43 1.24
C GLN A 118 -35.02 -6.95 1.54
N GLU A 119 -36.27 -6.56 1.73
CA GLU A 119 -36.62 -5.19 2.08
C GLU A 119 -36.02 -4.83 3.45
N GLY A 120 -35.45 -3.63 3.56
CA GLY A 120 -34.78 -3.17 4.78
C GLY A 120 -33.44 -3.87 5.09
N ALA A 121 -32.94 -4.74 4.21
CA ALA A 121 -31.65 -5.38 4.43
C ALA A 121 -30.51 -4.35 4.48
N PRO A 122 -29.57 -4.48 5.42
CA PRO A 122 -28.43 -3.60 5.50
C PRO A 122 -27.54 -3.71 4.26
N VAL A 123 -26.86 -2.62 3.95
CA VAL A 123 -25.86 -2.53 2.88
C VAL A 123 -24.48 -2.72 3.51
N TYR A 124 -23.68 -3.58 2.89
CA TYR A 124 -22.33 -3.93 3.32
C TYR A 124 -21.31 -3.47 2.30
N LEU A 125 -20.18 -2.94 2.76
CA LEU A 125 -19.02 -2.69 1.91
C LEU A 125 -18.35 -4.01 1.52
N LEU A 126 -17.87 -4.09 0.28
CA LEU A 126 -17.02 -5.17 -0.21
C LEU A 126 -15.56 -4.81 0.08
N LEU A 127 -14.91 -5.60 0.93
CA LEU A 127 -13.45 -5.59 1.08
C LEU A 127 -12.79 -6.15 -0.18
N PRO A 128 -11.54 -5.76 -0.50
CA PRO A 128 -10.81 -6.26 -1.68
C PRO A 128 -10.83 -7.79 -1.83
N HIS A 129 -10.89 -8.50 -0.71
CA HIS A 129 -11.07 -9.94 -0.66
C HIS A 129 -11.92 -10.31 0.55
N GLN A 130 -12.97 -11.10 0.35
CA GLN A 130 -13.82 -11.57 1.45
C GLN A 130 -14.63 -12.82 1.11
N THR A 131 -14.92 -13.60 2.15
CA THR A 131 -15.77 -14.79 2.05
C THR A 131 -17.23 -14.49 2.41
N ILE A 132 -18.14 -15.15 1.70
CA ILE A 132 -19.56 -15.19 2.00
C ILE A 132 -19.99 -16.63 2.30
N GLY A 133 -20.74 -16.82 3.39
CA GLY A 133 -21.15 -18.14 3.83
C GLY A 133 -21.84 -18.13 5.20
N ARG A 134 -22.18 -19.32 5.69
CA ARG A 134 -22.89 -19.50 6.97
C ARG A 134 -21.97 -19.50 8.18
N GLY A 135 -20.68 -19.80 7.96
CA GLY A 135 -19.69 -19.93 9.03
C GLY A 135 -19.41 -18.58 9.69
N ALA A 136 -19.08 -18.62 10.98
CA ALA A 136 -18.68 -17.42 11.71
C ALA A 136 -17.33 -16.84 11.24
N SER A 137 -16.55 -17.60 10.47
CA SER A 137 -15.34 -17.14 9.80
C SER A 137 -15.61 -16.36 8.51
N CYS A 138 -16.87 -16.29 8.04
CA CYS A 138 -17.21 -15.51 6.85
C CYS A 138 -17.42 -14.04 7.21
N ARG A 139 -16.87 -13.15 6.37
CA ARG A 139 -17.08 -11.71 6.50
C ARG A 139 -18.53 -11.34 6.27
N LEU A 140 -19.11 -11.85 5.18
CA LEU A 140 -20.53 -11.77 4.89
C LEU A 140 -21.21 -13.06 5.35
N ARG A 141 -22.03 -12.93 6.38
CA ARG A 141 -22.71 -14.07 6.96
C ARG A 141 -24.11 -14.23 6.38
N ASP A 142 -24.42 -15.43 5.90
CA ASP A 142 -25.76 -15.82 5.47
C ASP A 142 -26.22 -17.07 6.24
N ASP A 143 -27.25 -16.91 7.08
CA ASP A 143 -27.69 -17.96 7.99
C ASP A 143 -28.60 -19.02 7.36
N ASP A 144 -28.85 -18.95 6.05
CA ASP A 144 -29.62 -19.99 5.35
C ASP A 144 -28.93 -21.36 5.45
N ARG A 145 -29.69 -22.39 5.86
CA ARG A 145 -29.17 -23.75 6.09
C ARG A 145 -28.57 -24.42 4.84
N HIS A 146 -28.93 -23.97 3.65
CA HIS A 146 -28.41 -24.48 2.36
C HIS A 146 -27.10 -23.79 1.96
N VAL A 147 -26.67 -22.77 2.70
CA VAL A 147 -25.39 -22.11 2.51
C VAL A 147 -24.30 -22.87 3.27
N SER A 148 -23.22 -23.22 2.56
CA SER A 148 -22.00 -23.80 3.15
C SER A 148 -21.33 -22.85 4.15
N SER A 149 -20.50 -23.40 5.06
CA SER A 149 -19.77 -22.62 6.05
C SER A 149 -18.86 -21.57 5.41
N SER A 150 -18.10 -21.95 4.39
CA SER A 150 -17.43 -21.08 3.42
C SER A 150 -18.02 -21.40 2.06
N HIS A 151 -18.86 -20.52 1.51
CA HIS A 151 -19.67 -20.85 0.32
C HIS A 151 -19.01 -20.34 -0.95
N ALA A 152 -18.72 -19.05 -0.97
CA ALA A 152 -18.09 -18.39 -2.09
C ALA A 152 -17.14 -17.30 -1.60
N GLU A 153 -16.26 -16.88 -2.49
CA GLU A 153 -15.32 -15.79 -2.28
C GLU A 153 -15.63 -14.67 -3.26
N ILE A 154 -15.73 -13.45 -2.76
CA ILE A 154 -15.85 -12.24 -3.56
C ILE A 154 -14.52 -11.50 -3.43
N ARG A 155 -13.90 -11.18 -4.57
CA ARG A 155 -12.62 -10.46 -4.59
C ARG A 155 -12.52 -9.51 -5.77
N TRP A 156 -11.67 -8.51 -5.61
CA TRP A 156 -11.17 -7.68 -6.68
C TRP A 156 -9.99 -8.38 -7.34
N ASN A 157 -9.98 -8.49 -8.68
CA ASN A 157 -8.89 -9.13 -9.43
C ASN A 157 -7.90 -8.14 -10.05
N GLY A 158 -7.92 -6.87 -9.62
CA GLY A 158 -7.13 -5.79 -10.19
C GLY A 158 -7.84 -4.94 -11.24
N ASP A 159 -8.93 -5.43 -11.82
CA ASP A 159 -9.73 -4.73 -12.84
C ASP A 159 -11.23 -4.67 -12.49
N ARG A 160 -11.76 -5.75 -11.92
CA ARG A 160 -13.19 -5.89 -11.62
C ARG A 160 -13.45 -6.82 -10.45
N TRP A 161 -14.64 -6.70 -9.89
CA TRP A 161 -15.15 -7.63 -8.89
C TRP A 161 -15.49 -8.97 -9.54
N VAL A 162 -15.04 -10.05 -8.91
CA VAL A 162 -15.35 -11.42 -9.29
C VAL A 162 -15.84 -12.20 -8.08
N ILE A 163 -16.66 -13.22 -8.34
CA ILE A 163 -17.05 -14.23 -7.36
C ILE A 163 -16.60 -15.60 -7.83
N GLN A 164 -16.11 -16.41 -6.89
CA GLN A 164 -15.73 -17.79 -7.09
C GLN A 164 -16.48 -18.68 -6.09
N ASP A 165 -17.12 -19.75 -6.56
CA ASP A 165 -17.69 -20.78 -5.69
C ASP A 165 -16.57 -21.66 -5.12
N LEU A 166 -16.55 -21.83 -3.79
CA LEU A 166 -15.51 -22.56 -3.06
C LEU A 166 -15.81 -24.06 -2.89
N GLY A 167 -16.57 -24.65 -3.81
CA GLY A 167 -17.03 -26.04 -3.69
C GLY A 167 -18.25 -26.16 -2.78
N SER A 168 -19.18 -25.22 -2.90
CA SER A 168 -20.41 -25.23 -2.10
C SER A 168 -21.27 -26.46 -2.41
N ARG A 169 -22.02 -26.95 -1.41
CA ARG A 169 -22.83 -28.18 -1.56
C ARG A 169 -23.98 -28.02 -2.54
N ASN A 170 -24.57 -26.84 -2.59
CA ASN A 170 -25.79 -26.58 -3.36
C ASN A 170 -25.52 -25.66 -4.58
N GLY A 171 -24.37 -24.98 -4.62
CA GLY A 171 -23.95 -24.12 -5.73
C GLY A 171 -24.23 -22.63 -5.49
N THR A 172 -23.58 -21.82 -6.33
CA THR A 172 -23.73 -20.37 -6.44
C THR A 172 -24.29 -20.01 -7.82
N TRP A 173 -25.13 -18.98 -7.91
CA TRP A 173 -25.62 -18.42 -9.16
C TRP A 173 -25.35 -16.92 -9.25
N VAL A 174 -25.06 -16.42 -10.45
CA VAL A 174 -24.88 -14.99 -10.75
C VAL A 174 -25.76 -14.65 -11.94
N GLY A 175 -26.66 -13.67 -11.77
CA GLY A 175 -27.62 -13.28 -12.82
C GLY A 175 -28.48 -14.45 -13.30
N GLY A 176 -28.84 -15.37 -12.40
CA GLY A 176 -29.61 -16.59 -12.70
C GLY A 176 -28.81 -17.73 -13.34
N ARG A 177 -27.53 -17.54 -13.66
CA ARG A 177 -26.66 -18.58 -14.22
C ARG A 177 -25.79 -19.20 -13.14
N ARG A 178 -25.70 -20.54 -13.12
CA ARG A 178 -24.88 -21.25 -12.13
C ARG A 178 -23.39 -21.01 -12.39
N VAL A 179 -22.65 -20.70 -11.33
CA VAL A 179 -21.19 -20.52 -11.37
C VAL A 179 -20.52 -21.90 -11.45
N GLY A 180 -19.49 -22.02 -12.29
CA GLY A 180 -18.68 -23.22 -12.36
C GLY A 180 -17.76 -23.33 -11.14
N PRO A 181 -17.54 -24.54 -10.59
CA PRO A 181 -16.65 -24.71 -9.43
C PRO A 181 -15.25 -24.17 -9.73
N GLY A 182 -14.70 -23.36 -8.82
CA GLY A 182 -13.37 -22.77 -8.97
C GLY A 182 -13.22 -21.75 -10.11
N ARG A 183 -14.30 -21.35 -10.79
CA ARG A 183 -14.25 -20.37 -11.89
C ARG A 183 -14.63 -18.97 -11.41
N ASP A 184 -13.79 -17.99 -11.72
CA ASP A 184 -14.11 -16.58 -11.55
C ASP A 184 -15.30 -16.18 -12.44
N THR A 185 -16.30 -15.58 -11.82
CA THR A 185 -17.46 -14.98 -12.51
C THR A 185 -17.52 -13.50 -12.19
N THR A 186 -17.54 -12.65 -13.22
CA THR A 186 -17.59 -11.19 -13.06
C THR A 186 -18.90 -10.72 -12.44
N LEU A 187 -18.77 -9.78 -11.50
CA LEU A 187 -19.89 -9.05 -10.89
C LEU A 187 -20.03 -7.67 -11.54
N THR A 188 -21.27 -7.26 -11.77
CA THR A 188 -21.63 -5.94 -12.29
C THR A 188 -22.66 -5.29 -11.36
N ALA A 189 -22.72 -3.96 -11.34
CA ALA A 189 -23.70 -3.26 -10.53
C ALA A 189 -25.13 -3.70 -10.88
N GLY A 190 -25.95 -3.95 -9.87
CA GLY A 190 -27.32 -4.48 -9.99
C GLY A 190 -27.42 -5.99 -10.15
N VAL A 191 -26.32 -6.73 -10.34
CA VAL A 191 -26.39 -8.19 -10.52
C VAL A 191 -26.79 -8.89 -9.21
N THR A 192 -27.59 -9.94 -9.36
CA THR A 192 -27.99 -10.81 -8.24
C THR A 192 -27.04 -12.00 -8.12
N ILE A 193 -26.60 -12.27 -6.90
CA ILE A 193 -25.86 -13.47 -6.48
C ILE A 193 -26.79 -14.33 -5.63
N ALA A 194 -27.07 -15.56 -6.03
CA ALA A 194 -27.86 -16.49 -5.23
C ALA A 194 -26.96 -17.59 -4.64
N LEU A 195 -27.15 -17.89 -3.35
CA LEU A 195 -26.33 -18.84 -2.61
C LEU A 195 -27.15 -20.00 -2.09
N GLY A 196 -26.79 -21.22 -2.48
CA GLY A 196 -27.39 -22.47 -2.04
C GLY A 196 -28.80 -22.73 -2.57
N ARG A 197 -29.58 -21.68 -2.84
CA ARG A 197 -30.86 -21.75 -3.55
C ARG A 197 -31.01 -20.53 -4.46
N PRO A 198 -31.72 -20.64 -5.61
CA PRO A 198 -31.94 -19.53 -6.53
C PRO A 198 -32.72 -18.33 -5.96
N ASP A 199 -33.45 -18.51 -4.86
CA ASP A 199 -34.25 -17.50 -4.17
C ASP A 199 -33.51 -16.81 -3.01
N ASN A 200 -32.41 -17.37 -2.51
CA ASN A 200 -31.57 -16.77 -1.47
C ASN A 200 -30.56 -15.79 -2.08
N CYS A 201 -31.06 -14.60 -2.41
CA CYS A 201 -30.39 -13.63 -3.26
C CYS A 201 -29.71 -12.50 -2.48
N TRP A 202 -28.57 -12.06 -3.02
CA TRP A 202 -27.82 -10.84 -2.68
C TRP A 202 -27.73 -9.97 -3.93
N VAL A 203 -27.81 -8.66 -3.78
CA VAL A 203 -27.72 -7.69 -4.87
C VAL A 203 -26.43 -6.91 -4.72
N VAL A 204 -25.59 -6.93 -5.75
CA VAL A 204 -24.44 -6.03 -5.87
C VAL A 204 -24.98 -4.64 -6.19
N VAL A 205 -24.77 -3.68 -5.30
CA VAL A 205 -25.32 -2.33 -5.45
C VAL A 205 -24.44 -1.50 -6.39
N ASP A 206 -23.13 -1.60 -6.21
CA ASP A 206 -22.11 -0.89 -6.99
C ASP A 206 -20.83 -1.74 -7.06
N THR A 207 -19.96 -1.37 -7.99
CA THR A 207 -18.74 -2.12 -8.34
C THR A 207 -17.52 -1.21 -8.43
N ASP A 208 -17.53 -0.12 -7.69
CA ASP A 208 -16.38 0.78 -7.61
C ASP A 208 -15.14 0.03 -7.09
N ALA A 209 -13.96 0.44 -7.57
CA ALA A 209 -12.71 -0.21 -7.21
C ALA A 209 -12.44 -0.05 -5.72
N PRO A 210 -11.94 -1.09 -5.03
CA PRO A 210 -11.60 -0.98 -3.64
C PRO A 210 -10.33 -0.13 -3.43
N ASP A 211 -10.28 0.57 -2.30
CA ASP A 211 -9.07 1.14 -1.74
C ASP A 211 -8.49 0.24 -0.63
N ALA A 212 -7.33 0.60 -0.08
CA ALA A 212 -6.79 -0.08 1.09
C ALA A 212 -7.69 0.12 2.31
N ILE A 213 -7.93 -0.97 3.04
CA ILE A 213 -8.77 -0.99 4.24
C ILE A 213 -8.05 -1.68 5.38
N ALA A 214 -8.24 -1.18 6.60
CA ALA A 214 -7.98 -1.93 7.82
C ALA A 214 -9.28 -2.28 8.54
N VAL A 215 -9.35 -3.50 9.04
CA VAL A 215 -10.43 -3.98 9.90
C VAL A 215 -9.89 -4.09 11.31
N GLY A 216 -10.49 -3.34 12.24
CA GLY A 216 -10.15 -3.36 13.65
C GLY A 216 -10.78 -4.54 14.40
N PRO A 217 -10.44 -4.73 15.69
CA PRO A 217 -10.89 -5.87 16.49
C PRO A 217 -12.42 -5.90 16.72
N ASP A 218 -13.05 -4.74 16.74
CA ASP A 218 -14.51 -4.54 16.85
C ASP A 218 -15.21 -4.49 15.48
N ARG A 219 -14.48 -4.85 14.39
CA ARG A 219 -14.90 -4.71 13.00
C ARG A 219 -15.07 -3.26 12.53
N SER A 220 -14.49 -2.28 13.23
CA SER A 220 -14.32 -0.93 12.71
C SER A 220 -13.60 -0.98 11.37
N LEU A 221 -14.12 -0.27 10.37
CA LEU A 221 -13.50 -0.14 9.06
C LEU A 221 -12.81 1.21 8.97
N LEU A 222 -11.52 1.17 8.67
CA LEU A 222 -10.76 2.35 8.28
C LEU A 222 -10.37 2.21 6.82
N GLU A 223 -10.78 3.17 6.03
CA GLU A 223 -10.50 3.26 4.61
C GLU A 223 -9.34 4.23 4.39
N ALA A 224 -8.51 3.93 3.39
CA ALA A 224 -7.51 4.87 2.92
C ALA A 224 -8.17 6.15 2.44
N ARG A 225 -7.52 7.28 2.73
CA ARG A 225 -7.89 8.59 2.21
C ARG A 225 -6.73 9.14 1.42
N ASP A 226 -7.01 9.64 0.22
CA ASP A 226 -5.99 10.17 -0.69
C ASP A 226 -4.84 9.17 -0.93
N GLY A 227 -5.15 7.87 -1.00
CA GLY A 227 -4.18 6.78 -1.21
C GLY A 227 -3.31 6.40 0.00
N VAL A 228 -3.64 6.93 1.19
CA VAL A 228 -2.94 6.62 2.46
C VAL A 228 -3.94 6.11 3.49
N LEU A 229 -3.70 4.92 4.01
CA LEU A 229 -4.41 4.36 5.16
C LEU A 229 -3.65 4.72 6.43
N ALA A 230 -4.35 5.31 7.39
CA ALA A 230 -3.79 5.83 8.64
C ALA A 230 -4.37 5.07 9.83
N LEU A 231 -3.49 4.55 10.70
CA LEU A 231 -3.86 3.73 11.86
C LEU A 231 -3.23 4.30 13.14
N PRO A 232 -3.93 4.24 14.28
CA PRO A 232 -5.28 3.70 14.46
C PRO A 232 -6.39 4.63 13.96
N ASP A 233 -6.05 5.86 13.56
CA ASP A 233 -6.94 6.84 12.95
C ASP A 233 -6.14 7.86 12.13
N GLY A 234 -6.84 8.76 11.43
CA GLY A 234 -6.23 9.78 10.56
C GLY A 234 -5.74 11.04 11.28
N ASP A 235 -6.15 11.27 12.52
CA ASP A 235 -5.81 12.48 13.28
C ASP A 235 -4.48 12.29 14.03
N GLU A 236 -4.29 11.11 14.63
CA GLU A 236 -3.08 10.70 15.35
C GLU A 236 -2.49 9.37 14.82
N PRO A 237 -2.10 9.30 13.53
CA PRO A 237 -1.56 8.08 12.94
C PRO A 237 -0.24 7.66 13.59
N GLN A 238 -0.19 6.46 14.12
CA GLN A 238 1.03 5.77 14.54
C GLN A 238 1.66 4.99 13.39
N VAL A 239 0.82 4.53 12.46
CA VAL A 239 1.21 3.75 11.30
C VAL A 239 0.49 4.28 10.07
N THR A 240 1.20 4.35 8.95
CA THR A 240 0.61 4.63 7.64
C THR A 240 0.89 3.50 6.67
N VAL A 241 -0.11 3.13 5.86
CA VAL A 241 0.01 2.13 4.80
C VAL A 241 -0.33 2.80 3.48
N TYR A 242 0.52 2.61 2.48
CA TYR A 242 0.41 3.29 1.18
C TYR A 242 1.04 2.44 0.07
N ARG A 243 0.87 2.87 -1.19
CA ARG A 243 1.58 2.30 -2.34
C ARG A 243 2.81 3.12 -2.71
N ASP A 244 3.93 2.44 -2.93
CA ASP A 244 5.13 3.05 -3.51
C ASP A 244 5.03 3.19 -5.04
N HIS A 245 6.11 3.73 -5.64
CA HIS A 245 6.21 3.96 -7.08
C HIS A 245 6.26 2.72 -7.95
N ARG A 246 6.49 1.56 -7.34
CA ARG A 246 6.47 0.26 -8.01
C ARG A 246 5.12 -0.42 -7.85
N GLY A 247 4.15 0.25 -7.22
CA GLY A 247 2.84 -0.28 -6.89
C GLY A 247 2.85 -1.26 -5.72
N HIS A 248 3.94 -1.35 -4.96
CA HIS A 248 4.03 -2.24 -3.80
C HIS A 248 3.40 -1.57 -2.58
N TRP A 249 2.68 -2.34 -1.79
CA TRP A 249 2.18 -1.87 -0.51
C TRP A 249 3.31 -1.79 0.51
N VAL A 250 3.37 -0.65 1.19
CA VAL A 250 4.38 -0.31 2.19
C VAL A 250 3.66 0.13 3.45
N VAL A 251 4.13 -0.39 4.59
CA VAL A 251 3.80 0.12 5.92
C VAL A 251 4.96 0.98 6.40
N ASP A 252 4.64 2.13 6.98
CA ASP A 252 5.59 3.09 7.52
C ASP A 252 5.15 3.51 8.92
N ASP A 253 6.05 3.27 9.88
CA ASP A 253 5.90 3.60 11.29
C ASP A 253 7.19 4.26 11.81
N GLU A 254 7.34 4.32 13.13
CA GLU A 254 8.53 4.90 13.78
C GLU A 254 9.83 4.15 13.48
N THR A 255 9.76 2.86 13.15
CA THR A 255 10.94 2.05 12.80
C THR A 255 11.36 2.28 11.35
N GLY A 256 10.44 2.77 10.52
CA GLY A 256 10.63 3.13 9.11
C GLY A 256 9.80 2.27 8.16
N SER A 257 10.04 2.43 6.86
CA SER A 257 9.21 1.82 5.82
C SER A 257 9.61 0.36 5.52
N ARG A 258 8.60 -0.52 5.36
CA ARG A 258 8.79 -1.93 4.95
C ARG A 258 7.63 -2.41 4.07
N ARG A 259 7.92 -3.34 3.17
CA ARG A 259 6.91 -3.94 2.28
C ARG A 259 5.94 -4.81 3.08
N ILE A 260 4.67 -4.78 2.68
CA ILE A 260 3.60 -5.56 3.28
C ILE A 260 2.67 -6.14 2.22
N GLU A 261 1.90 -7.16 2.58
CA GLU A 261 0.93 -7.81 1.71
C GLU A 261 -0.47 -7.78 2.34
N SER A 262 -1.49 -7.97 1.51
CA SER A 262 -2.87 -8.11 1.98
C SER A 262 -3.00 -9.28 2.95
N GLY A 263 -3.81 -9.12 4.00
CA GLY A 263 -3.97 -10.09 5.09
C GLY A 263 -2.94 -9.96 6.22
N ALA A 264 -1.94 -9.09 6.09
CA ALA A 264 -1.04 -8.78 7.20
C ALA A 264 -1.79 -8.11 8.37
N THR A 265 -1.28 -8.31 9.58
CA THR A 265 -1.82 -7.67 10.77
C THR A 265 -0.87 -6.62 11.34
N ILE A 266 -1.45 -5.51 11.81
CA ILE A 266 -0.75 -4.42 12.49
C ILE A 266 -1.29 -4.34 13.91
N GLN A 267 -0.44 -4.61 14.89
CA GLN A 267 -0.75 -4.42 16.30
C GLN A 267 -0.30 -3.03 16.75
N ILE A 268 -1.21 -2.27 17.33
CA ILE A 268 -0.98 -0.94 17.91
C ILE A 268 -1.54 -0.98 19.34
N GLY A 269 -0.65 -1.08 20.33
CA GLY A 269 -1.06 -1.39 21.70
C GLY A 269 -1.78 -2.74 21.78
N ASP A 270 -3.01 -2.73 22.31
CA ASP A 270 -3.85 -3.92 22.43
C ASP A 270 -4.76 -4.15 21.20
N LEU A 271 -4.76 -3.21 20.24
CA LEU A 271 -5.60 -3.28 19.05
C LEU A 271 -4.86 -4.00 17.92
N VAL A 272 -5.51 -5.01 17.34
CA VAL A 272 -5.00 -5.75 16.17
C VAL A 272 -5.85 -5.39 14.96
N TRP A 273 -5.19 -4.80 13.96
CA TRP A 273 -5.79 -4.43 12.69
C TRP A 273 -5.41 -5.45 11.62
N THR A 274 -6.37 -5.92 10.83
CA THR A 274 -6.09 -6.74 9.64
C THR A 274 -6.22 -5.90 8.39
N LEU A 275 -5.20 -5.93 7.53
CA LEU A 275 -5.16 -5.16 6.30
C LEU A 275 -5.78 -5.93 5.14
N PHE A 276 -6.59 -5.24 4.35
CA PHE A 276 -7.11 -5.70 3.07
C PHE A 276 -6.63 -4.71 2.03
N LEU A 277 -5.62 -5.14 1.26
CA LEU A 277 -4.91 -4.30 0.31
C LEU A 277 -5.24 -4.78 -1.10
N PRO A 278 -5.82 -3.93 -1.97
CA PRO A 278 -6.21 -4.35 -3.30
C PRO A 278 -5.00 -4.63 -4.19
N GLU A 279 -5.09 -5.70 -4.96
CA GLU A 279 -4.21 -5.91 -6.11
C GLU A 279 -4.55 -4.85 -7.17
N VAL A 280 -3.53 -4.25 -7.78
CA VAL A 280 -3.71 -3.36 -8.92
C VAL A 280 -2.88 -3.91 -10.06
N HIS A 281 -3.55 -4.29 -11.14
CA HIS A 281 -2.87 -4.46 -12.41
C HIS A 281 -2.57 -3.07 -12.95
N ILE A 282 -1.28 -2.72 -13.04
CA ILE A 282 -0.86 -1.56 -13.83
C ILE A 282 -1.24 -1.91 -15.28
N PRO A 283 -2.23 -1.27 -15.91
CA PRO A 283 -2.49 -1.51 -17.31
C PRO A 283 -1.22 -1.14 -18.09
N THR A 284 -0.86 -1.96 -19.08
CA THR A 284 0.27 -1.72 -19.97
C THR A 284 0.28 -0.25 -20.40
N ILE A 285 1.38 0.38 -20.03
CA ILE A 285 1.65 1.81 -19.98
C ILE A 285 1.22 2.56 -21.23
N THR A 286 0.39 3.59 -21.04
CA THR A 286 0.37 4.77 -21.93
C THR A 286 -0.02 6.08 -21.22
N ARG A 287 -0.40 6.06 -19.92
CA ARG A 287 -0.92 7.25 -19.20
C ARG A 287 -0.28 7.57 -17.84
N LEU A 288 0.36 6.62 -17.14
CA LEU A 288 0.96 6.88 -15.82
C LEU A 288 2.21 7.78 -15.88
N ASP A 289 2.91 7.82 -17.02
CA ASP A 289 4.16 8.59 -17.18
C ASP A 289 4.00 10.13 -17.10
N ARG A 290 2.77 10.63 -16.89
CA ARG A 290 2.47 12.07 -16.71
C ARG A 290 1.87 12.44 -15.36
N ALA A 291 1.67 11.50 -14.46
CA ALA A 291 1.20 11.84 -13.12
C ALA A 291 2.38 12.41 -12.31
N PRO A 292 2.18 13.52 -11.56
CA PRO A 292 3.23 14.05 -10.71
C PRO A 292 3.60 13.01 -9.64
N THR A 293 4.89 12.73 -9.50
CA THR A 293 5.52 11.88 -8.49
C THR A 293 6.62 12.66 -7.78
N PRO A 294 7.08 12.27 -6.58
CA PRO A 294 8.18 12.97 -5.88
C PRO A 294 9.44 13.19 -6.74
N ALA A 295 9.74 12.27 -7.67
CA ALA A 295 10.89 12.36 -8.56
C ALA A 295 10.71 13.32 -9.75
N THR A 296 9.47 13.70 -10.09
CA THR A 296 9.15 14.51 -11.28
C THR A 296 8.68 15.94 -10.95
N ILE A 297 8.38 16.20 -9.67
CA ILE A 297 7.95 17.51 -9.21
C ILE A 297 9.13 18.38 -8.75
N GLY A 298 8.95 19.70 -8.83
CA GLY A 298 9.75 20.68 -8.12
C GLY A 298 8.95 21.34 -7.00
N LEU A 299 9.62 21.84 -5.96
CA LEU A 299 9.00 22.56 -4.85
C LEU A 299 9.53 23.99 -4.75
N SER A 300 8.63 24.97 -4.68
CA SER A 300 8.95 26.34 -4.26
C SER A 300 8.35 26.61 -2.89
N LEU A 301 9.20 26.92 -1.92
CA LEU A 301 8.83 27.23 -0.55
C LEU A 301 9.04 28.73 -0.32
N VAL A 302 8.00 29.43 0.09
CA VAL A 302 8.08 30.83 0.49
C VAL A 302 8.17 30.86 2.02
N VAL A 303 9.24 31.46 2.54
CA VAL A 303 9.45 31.63 3.98
C VAL A 303 9.27 33.09 4.38
N THR A 304 8.74 33.31 5.58
CA THR A 304 8.67 34.62 6.21
C THR A 304 10.07 35.10 6.63
N PRO A 305 10.25 36.40 6.94
CA PRO A 305 11.51 36.93 7.45
C PRO A 305 11.99 36.26 8.75
N ASP A 306 11.06 35.78 9.60
CA ASP A 306 11.38 35.00 10.80
C ASP A 306 11.64 33.51 10.53
N GLY A 307 11.79 33.11 9.26
CA GLY A 307 12.20 31.76 8.85
C GLY A 307 11.09 30.72 8.88
N LYS A 308 9.81 31.10 8.96
CA LYS A 308 8.68 30.17 8.97
C LYS A 308 8.11 29.96 7.56
N LEU A 309 7.66 28.75 7.28
CA LEU A 309 7.03 28.43 6.01
C LEU A 309 5.68 29.16 5.87
N ARG A 310 5.57 30.00 4.84
CA ARG A 310 4.36 30.78 4.50
C ARG A 310 3.52 30.11 3.43
N ASP A 311 4.16 29.69 2.34
CA ASP A 311 3.50 29.06 1.20
C ASP A 311 4.35 27.95 0.60
N VAL A 312 3.69 27.00 -0.06
CA VAL A 312 4.33 25.88 -0.76
C VAL A 312 3.65 25.68 -2.09
N GLN A 313 4.44 25.64 -3.15
CA GLN A 313 3.97 25.40 -4.51
C GLN A 313 4.69 24.17 -5.07
N MET A 314 3.89 23.26 -5.61
CA MET A 314 4.36 22.09 -6.35
C MET A 314 4.33 22.41 -7.84
N HIS A 315 5.47 22.24 -8.50
CA HIS A 315 5.64 22.44 -9.93
C HIS A 315 5.69 21.09 -10.62
N HIS A 316 4.87 20.91 -11.66
CA HIS A 316 4.91 19.73 -12.51
C HIS A 316 4.56 20.12 -13.94
N GLU A 317 5.45 19.83 -14.89
CA GLU A 317 5.36 20.30 -16.27
C GLU A 317 5.12 21.82 -16.33
N GLN A 318 3.97 22.27 -16.86
CA GLN A 318 3.57 23.68 -16.97
C GLN A 318 2.61 24.13 -15.85
N ARG A 319 2.33 23.26 -14.88
CA ARG A 319 1.36 23.53 -13.80
C ARG A 319 2.06 23.91 -12.51
N VAL A 320 1.49 24.90 -11.82
CA VAL A 320 1.85 25.28 -10.45
C VAL A 320 0.64 25.02 -9.57
N LEU A 321 0.81 24.15 -8.57
CA LEU A 321 -0.26 23.66 -7.73
C LEU A 321 0.03 24.05 -6.27
N PRO A 322 -0.82 24.85 -5.62
CA PRO A 322 -0.60 25.24 -4.24
C PRO A 322 -0.80 24.05 -3.30
N VAL A 323 0.15 23.82 -2.41
CA VAL A 323 0.10 22.74 -1.41
C VAL A 323 -0.32 23.32 -0.07
N ARG A 324 -1.57 23.07 0.31
CA ARG A 324 -2.13 23.59 1.56
C ARG A 324 -1.76 22.68 2.74
N SER A 325 -0.63 22.96 3.41
CA SER A 325 -0.24 22.26 4.65
C SER A 325 0.27 23.24 5.72
N ARG A 326 -0.64 23.77 6.55
CA ARG A 326 -0.28 24.71 7.62
C ARG A 326 0.33 24.05 8.86
N ALA A 327 -0.01 22.80 9.15
CA ALA A 327 0.32 22.14 10.42
C ALA A 327 1.68 21.42 10.42
N SER A 328 2.31 21.22 9.26
CA SER A 328 3.53 20.41 9.12
C SER A 328 4.63 21.10 8.32
N GLY A 329 4.51 22.42 8.16
CA GLY A 329 5.44 23.22 7.38
C GLY A 329 6.85 23.28 7.96
N ALA A 330 7.01 23.21 9.29
CA ALA A 330 8.32 23.19 9.94
C ALA A 330 9.15 21.96 9.53
N LEU A 331 8.54 20.76 9.53
CA LEU A 331 9.21 19.54 9.08
C LEU A 331 9.58 19.60 7.60
N LEU A 332 8.65 20.03 6.74
CA LEU A 332 8.91 20.17 5.31
C LEU A 332 10.07 21.13 5.04
N LEU A 333 10.05 22.31 5.67
CA LEU A 333 11.10 23.32 5.50
C LEU A 333 12.45 22.80 6.01
N HIS A 334 12.47 22.15 7.18
CA HIS A 334 13.69 21.57 7.74
C HIS A 334 14.32 20.54 6.80
N LEU A 335 13.54 19.55 6.34
CA LEU A 335 14.05 18.52 5.42
C LEU A 335 14.49 19.11 4.07
N ALA A 336 13.79 20.14 3.57
CA ALA A 336 14.17 20.85 2.36
C ALA A 336 15.52 21.57 2.51
N GLN A 337 15.72 22.26 3.63
CA GLN A 337 16.99 22.93 3.95
C GLN A 337 18.15 21.94 4.07
N GLN A 338 17.95 20.81 4.74
CA GLN A 338 19.00 19.78 4.89
C GLN A 338 19.39 19.18 3.53
N ARG A 339 18.41 18.93 2.64
CA ARG A 339 18.71 18.44 1.30
C ARG A 339 19.45 19.46 0.44
N LEU A 340 19.07 20.74 0.51
CA LEU A 340 19.78 21.82 -0.19
C LEU A 340 21.20 22.05 0.32
N ALA A 341 21.42 21.94 1.64
CA ALA A 341 22.75 22.04 2.23
C ALA A 341 23.68 20.94 1.70
N ASP A 342 23.19 19.70 1.64
CA ASP A 342 23.93 18.55 1.10
C ASP A 342 24.13 18.66 -0.42
N ALA A 343 23.22 19.30 -1.15
CA ALA A 343 23.35 19.51 -2.59
C ALA A 343 24.47 20.50 -2.97
N ALA A 344 24.95 21.30 -2.03
CA ALA A 344 26.11 22.17 -2.21
C ALA A 344 27.43 21.38 -2.23
N ASP A 345 27.45 20.13 -1.74
CA ASP A 345 28.58 19.23 -1.81
C ASP A 345 28.55 18.43 -3.13
N PRO A 346 29.50 18.66 -4.06
CA PRO A 346 29.56 17.95 -5.33
C PRO A 346 30.02 16.48 -5.18
N ASP A 347 30.71 16.13 -4.09
CA ASP A 347 31.23 14.78 -3.86
C ASP A 347 30.20 13.84 -3.22
N LEU A 348 29.11 14.40 -2.67
CA LEU A 348 28.03 13.64 -2.06
C LEU A 348 26.99 13.19 -3.12
N PRO A 349 26.76 11.87 -3.32
CA PRO A 349 25.82 11.38 -4.32
C PRO A 349 24.36 11.71 -3.96
N GLU A 350 23.51 11.89 -4.98
CA GLU A 350 22.08 12.20 -4.84
C GLU A 350 21.31 11.22 -3.93
N SER A 351 21.73 9.96 -3.91
CA SER A 351 21.17 8.91 -3.05
C SER A 351 21.43 9.15 -1.56
N GLU A 352 22.49 9.87 -1.19
CA GLU A 352 22.84 10.16 0.21
C GLU A 352 22.43 11.57 0.66
N ARG A 353 22.08 12.47 -0.26
CA ARG A 353 21.67 13.84 0.08
C ARG A 353 20.40 13.88 0.90
N GLY A 354 20.41 14.72 1.93
CA GLY A 354 19.28 15.08 2.77
C GLY A 354 18.94 14.07 3.87
N TRP A 355 19.65 12.94 3.98
CA TRP A 355 19.39 11.99 5.06
C TRP A 355 19.83 12.56 6.41
N ARG A 356 18.90 12.56 7.36
CA ARG A 356 19.16 12.95 8.75
C ARG A 356 18.62 11.92 9.71
N ASP A 357 19.31 11.77 10.84
CA ASP A 357 18.84 10.94 11.94
C ASP A 357 17.46 11.43 12.40
N GLN A 358 16.50 10.50 12.49
CA GLN A 358 15.13 10.87 12.83
C GLN A 358 15.02 11.46 14.23
N ALA A 359 15.76 10.91 15.21
CA ALA A 359 15.72 11.39 16.59
C ALA A 359 16.33 12.81 16.70
N GLU A 360 17.34 13.11 15.89
CA GLU A 360 17.89 14.47 15.74
C GLU A 360 16.84 15.45 15.22
N VAL A 361 16.18 15.12 14.11
CA VAL A 361 15.12 15.97 13.52
C VAL A 361 13.98 16.19 14.50
N GLN A 362 13.56 15.14 15.22
CA GLN A 362 12.53 15.25 16.24
C GLN A 362 12.91 16.23 17.35
N ARG A 363 14.15 16.17 17.83
CA ARG A 363 14.64 17.05 18.89
C ARG A 363 14.74 18.50 18.43
N GLN A 364 15.24 18.74 17.22
CA GLN A 364 15.41 20.09 16.66
C GLN A 364 14.06 20.78 16.39
N LEU A 365 13.03 20.02 16.07
CA LEU A 365 11.69 20.53 15.79
C LEU A 365 10.71 20.42 16.97
N ASP A 366 11.20 20.01 18.15
CA ASP A 366 10.39 19.79 19.35
C ASP A 366 9.20 18.82 19.12
N LEU A 367 9.42 17.81 18.26
CA LEU A 367 8.42 16.81 17.88
C LEU A 367 8.52 15.58 18.79
N HIS A 368 7.69 15.56 19.83
CA HIS A 368 7.63 14.47 20.81
C HIS A 368 6.59 13.40 20.48
N GLY A 369 6.84 12.17 20.93
CA GLY A 369 5.91 11.04 20.79
C GLY A 369 5.47 10.82 19.33
N ASN A 370 4.16 10.74 19.09
CA ASN A 370 3.61 10.47 17.77
C ASN A 370 3.54 11.70 16.84
N SER A 371 3.88 12.90 17.32
CA SER A 371 3.72 14.14 16.56
C SER A 371 4.55 14.16 15.25
N PHE A 372 5.67 13.44 15.21
CA PHE A 372 6.46 13.28 14.00
C PHE A 372 5.73 12.48 12.91
N ASN A 373 5.07 11.38 13.27
CA ASN A 373 4.27 10.58 12.34
C ASN A 373 3.04 11.34 11.86
N VAL A 374 2.40 12.08 12.78
CA VAL A 374 1.30 13.01 12.46
C VAL A 374 1.77 14.03 11.42
N ALA A 375 2.94 14.64 11.61
CA ALA A 375 3.48 15.62 10.68
C ALA A 375 3.77 15.01 9.30
N VAL A 376 4.37 13.82 9.24
CA VAL A 376 4.62 13.10 7.99
C VAL A 376 3.31 12.73 7.28
N HIS A 377 2.34 12.17 7.99
CA HIS A 377 1.03 11.84 7.43
C HIS A 377 0.33 13.08 6.85
N ARG A 378 0.31 14.19 7.60
CA ARG A 378 -0.30 15.45 7.16
C ARG A 378 0.38 16.01 5.92
N LEU A 379 1.70 15.91 5.80
CA LEU A 379 2.42 16.27 4.58
C LEU A 379 1.98 15.39 3.41
N ARG A 380 2.04 14.05 3.56
CA ARG A 380 1.62 13.10 2.51
C ARG A 380 0.20 13.40 2.04
N ALA A 381 -0.74 13.58 2.97
CA ALA A 381 -2.14 13.89 2.66
C ALA A 381 -2.31 15.25 1.96
N ALA A 382 -1.55 16.28 2.36
CA ALA A 382 -1.61 17.59 1.72
C ALA A 382 -1.13 17.56 0.27
N PHE A 383 -0.05 16.82 0.00
CA PHE A 383 0.47 16.64 -1.35
C PHE A 383 -0.45 15.76 -2.20
N ALA A 384 -0.98 14.67 -1.64
CA ALA A 384 -1.94 13.81 -2.33
C ALA A 384 -3.20 14.58 -2.76
N ARG A 385 -3.78 15.42 -1.88
CA ARG A 385 -4.89 16.32 -2.23
C ARG A 385 -4.55 17.36 -3.30
N SER A 386 -3.27 17.71 -3.42
CA SER A 386 -2.77 18.61 -4.46
C SER A 386 -2.49 17.89 -5.78
N GLY A 387 -2.77 16.58 -5.85
CA GLY A 387 -2.66 15.75 -7.05
C GLY A 387 -1.38 14.92 -7.14
N LEU A 388 -0.51 14.92 -6.11
CA LEU A 388 0.71 14.11 -6.09
C LEU A 388 0.35 12.62 -6.00
N THR A 389 0.77 11.84 -6.99
CA THR A 389 0.76 10.38 -6.89
C THR A 389 1.97 9.91 -6.09
N GLU A 390 1.86 8.76 -5.42
CA GLU A 390 2.92 8.23 -4.55
C GLU A 390 3.34 9.23 -3.47
N ALA A 391 2.38 10.00 -2.95
CA ALA A 391 2.65 11.10 -2.02
C ALA A 391 3.42 10.65 -0.77
N ALA A 392 3.43 9.35 -0.47
CA ALA A 392 4.26 8.81 0.58
C ALA A 392 5.76 9.08 0.41
N GLY A 393 6.26 9.08 -0.83
CA GLY A 393 7.65 9.39 -1.17
C GLY A 393 8.01 10.87 -0.99
N ILE A 394 7.07 11.74 -0.60
CA ILE A 394 7.42 13.12 -0.23
C ILE A 394 8.38 13.13 0.98
N VAL A 395 8.17 12.21 1.93
CA VAL A 395 9.07 11.96 3.07
C VAL A 395 9.49 10.50 3.04
N GLU A 396 10.76 10.28 2.74
CA GLU A 396 11.38 8.96 2.72
C GLU A 396 11.96 8.61 4.09
N ARG A 397 11.86 7.34 4.50
CA ARG A 397 12.43 6.83 5.75
C ARG A 397 13.18 5.52 5.50
N ARG A 398 14.35 5.34 6.12
CA ARG A 398 15.13 4.08 6.10
C ARG A 398 15.38 3.57 7.52
N GLN A 399 15.46 2.25 7.70
CA GLN A 399 15.45 1.61 9.02
C GLN A 399 16.84 1.47 9.67
N GLN A 400 17.92 1.39 8.89
CA GLN A 400 19.27 1.16 9.43
C GLN A 400 20.30 1.96 8.65
N PRO A 401 20.77 3.11 9.19
CA PRO A 401 20.28 3.80 10.39
C PRO A 401 18.87 4.41 10.21
N HIS A 402 18.16 4.68 11.32
CA HIS A 402 16.82 5.32 11.30
C HIS A 402 16.91 6.77 10.82
N GLN A 403 16.74 6.96 9.52
CA GLN A 403 16.91 8.26 8.89
C GLN A 403 15.72 8.66 8.05
N VAL A 404 15.53 9.97 7.94
CA VAL A 404 14.47 10.61 7.18
C VAL A 404 15.07 11.63 6.21
N ARG A 405 14.41 11.83 5.06
CA ARG A 405 14.71 12.92 4.13
C ARG A 405 13.49 13.37 3.34
N LEU A 406 13.63 14.51 2.66
CA LEU A 406 12.71 14.89 1.58
C LEU A 406 13.04 14.11 0.31
N GLY A 407 12.03 13.52 -0.33
CA GLY A 407 12.18 12.75 -1.57
C GLY A 407 12.14 13.57 -2.87
N VAL A 408 12.02 14.89 -2.77
CA VAL A 408 12.03 15.80 -3.94
C VAL A 408 13.41 16.44 -4.07
N ALA A 409 13.98 16.40 -5.29
CA ALA A 409 15.30 16.94 -5.58
C ALA A 409 15.29 18.42 -5.98
N ASP A 410 14.37 18.85 -6.86
CA ASP A 410 14.28 20.26 -7.29
C ASP A 410 13.55 21.08 -6.21
N ILE A 411 14.31 21.84 -5.42
CA ILE A 411 13.81 22.63 -4.30
C ILE A 411 14.29 24.07 -4.46
N ARG A 412 13.39 25.03 -4.25
CA ARG A 412 13.70 26.46 -4.20
C ARG A 412 13.09 27.04 -2.94
N ILE A 413 13.90 27.79 -2.18
CA ILE A 413 13.45 28.51 -0.99
C ILE A 413 13.64 30.00 -1.23
N GLN A 414 12.58 30.78 -1.05
CA GLN A 414 12.58 32.23 -1.23
C GLN A 414 12.04 32.92 0.02
N THR A 415 12.69 33.99 0.46
CA THR A 415 12.17 34.87 1.51
C THR A 415 11.20 35.86 0.89
N GLY A 416 9.99 35.97 1.43
CA GLY A 416 8.95 36.88 0.90
C GLY A 416 8.11 37.56 1.95
#